data_AF-A0A9Q3I670-F1
#
_entry.id   AF-A0A9Q3I670-F1
#
_cell.length_a   1.000
_cell.length_b   1.000
_cell.length_c   1.000
_cell.angle_alpha   90.00
_cell.angle_beta   90.00
_cell.angle_gamma   90.00
#
_symmetry.space_group_name_H-M   'P 1'
#
loop_
_entity.id
_entity.type
_entity.pdbx_description
1 polymer ?
#
loop_
_entity_poly.entity_id
_entity_poly.type
_entity_poly.pdbx_seq_one_letter_code
_entity_poly.pdbx_strand_id
1 'polypeptide(L)' 'MKPDFKEGDKVLVSTLNFNNLKGPKENALEVRLTDKPSRKHPVFPVSLVKPYLQTEEDKFPSRKKNPTPPEIVEV' A
#
# COMPACT_ATOMS: atom_id res chain seq x y z
N MET A 1 -4.83 -12.65 -14.83
CA MET A 1 -5.87 -12.41 -13.81
C MET A 1 -5.86 -10.92 -13.49
N LYS A 2 -6.94 -10.18 -13.79
CA LYS A 2 -7.04 -8.77 -13.38
C LYS A 2 -7.39 -8.75 -11.88
N PRO A 3 -6.66 -8.02 -11.03
CA PRO A 3 -7.05 -7.86 -9.63
C PRO A 3 -8.39 -7.10 -9.54
N ASP A 4 -9.33 -7.62 -8.77
CA ASP A 4 -10.61 -6.97 -8.45
C ASP A 4 -10.44 -6.26 -7.11
N PHE A 5 -10.22 -4.94 -7.14
CA PHE A 5 -10.03 -4.12 -5.93
C PHE A 5 -11.38 -3.54 -5.49
N LYS A 6 -11.66 -3.59 -4.18
CA LYS A 6 -12.86 -3.02 -3.56
C LYS A 6 -12.49 -1.88 -2.62
N GLU A 7 -13.45 -1.01 -2.34
CA GLU A 7 -13.28 0.05 -1.36
C GLU A 7 -12.94 -0.54 0.02
N GLY A 8 -11.87 -0.02 0.64
CA GLY A 8 -11.37 -0.52 1.93
C GLY A 8 -10.25 -1.55 1.84
N ASP A 9 -9.94 -2.07 0.65
CA ASP A 9 -8.82 -2.99 0.47
C ASP A 9 -7.47 -2.30 0.76
N LYS A 10 -6.63 -2.99 1.52
CA LYS A 10 -5.23 -2.58 1.69
C LYS A 10 -4.46 -2.91 0.42
N VAL A 11 -3.66 -1.96 -0.03
CA VAL A 11 -2.86 -2.12 -1.25
C VAL A 11 -1.43 -1.67 -1.04
N LEU A 12 -0.51 -2.29 -1.78
CA LEU A 12 0.89 -1.90 -1.85
C LEU A 12 1.14 -1.09 -3.12
N VAL A 13 1.67 0.11 -2.94
CA VAL A 13 2.09 0.98 -4.05
C VAL A 13 3.56 0.70 -4.35
N SER A 14 3.87 0.28 -5.58
CA SER A 14 5.25 0.06 -6.01
C SER A 14 5.91 1.37 -6.42
N THR A 15 6.70 1.95 -5.53
CA THR A 15 7.40 3.24 -5.74
C THR A 15 8.62 3.15 -6.69
N LEU A 16 9.01 1.95 -7.12
CA LEU A 16 10.17 1.75 -8.00
C LEU A 16 9.89 2.07 -9.48
N ASN A 17 8.61 2.24 -9.87
CA ASN A 17 8.20 2.26 -11.29
C ASN A 17 7.47 3.56 -11.71
N PHE A 18 7.84 4.72 -11.14
CA PHE A 18 7.25 6.02 -11.52
C PHE A 18 7.53 6.46 -12.97
N ASN A 19 8.40 5.77 -13.70
CA ASN A 19 8.78 6.13 -15.07
C ASN A 19 7.68 5.83 -16.12
N ASN A 20 6.62 5.09 -15.75
CA ASN A 20 5.55 4.65 -16.66
C ASN A 20 4.18 5.28 -16.34
N LEU A 21 4.13 6.50 -15.79
CA LEU A 21 2.87 7.21 -15.51
C LEU A 21 2.09 7.65 -16.77
N LYS A 22 2.59 7.38 -17.98
CA LYS A 22 1.87 7.59 -19.24
C LYS A 22 1.02 6.36 -19.57
N GLY A 23 -0.03 6.12 -18.78
CA GLY A 23 -1.05 5.11 -19.05
C GLY A 23 -2.45 5.72 -19.07
N PRO A 24 -3.43 5.12 -19.75
CA PRO A 24 -4.81 5.61 -19.77
C PRO A 24 -5.36 5.71 -18.34
N LYS A 25 -5.96 6.86 -18.01
CA LYS A 25 -6.52 7.20 -16.68
C LYS A 25 -7.70 6.33 -16.24
N GLU A 26 -8.23 5.49 -17.13
CA GLU A 26 -9.45 4.69 -16.91
C GLU A 26 -9.29 3.60 -15.86
N ASN A 27 -8.05 3.18 -15.52
CA ASN A 27 -7.80 2.11 -14.56
C ASN A 27 -6.92 2.62 -13.42
N ALA A 28 -7.43 3.55 -12.61
CA ALA A 28 -6.69 4.13 -11.49
C ALA A 28 -7.48 4.03 -10.18
N LEU A 29 -6.77 3.76 -9.08
CA LEU A 29 -7.29 3.64 -7.72
C LEU A 29 -6.91 4.88 -6.93
N GLU A 30 -7.91 5.46 -6.27
CA GLU A 30 -7.70 6.49 -5.27
C GLU A 30 -7.30 5.84 -3.94
N VAL A 31 -6.13 6.20 -3.42
CA VAL A 31 -5.57 5.59 -2.21
C VAL A 31 -5.64 6.57 -1.05
N ARG A 32 -6.32 6.17 0.02
CA ARG A 32 -6.33 6.90 1.29
C ARG A 32 -5.10 6.54 2.12
N LEU A 33 -4.28 7.54 2.46
CA LEU A 33 -3.15 7.39 3.38
C LEU A 33 -3.65 7.66 4.81
N THR A 34 -3.49 6.69 5.72
CA THR A 34 -3.99 6.77 7.11
C THR A 34 -3.22 7.76 7.97
N ASP A 35 -1.93 7.97 7.70
CA ASP A 35 -1.04 8.63 8.66
C ASP A 35 -0.82 10.13 8.38
N LYS A 36 -1.34 10.65 7.26
CA LYS A 36 -1.18 12.07 6.90
C LYS A 36 -2.50 12.64 6.35
N PRO A 37 -3.05 13.70 6.96
CA PRO A 37 -4.20 14.41 6.41
C PRO A 37 -3.76 15.20 5.17
N SER A 38 -3.74 14.55 4.01
CA SER A 38 -3.62 15.22 2.72
C SER A 38 -5.00 15.64 2.25
N ARG A 39 -5.16 16.92 1.86
CA ARG A 39 -6.40 17.45 1.26
C ARG A 39 -6.77 16.78 -0.07
N LYS A 40 -5.84 16.06 -0.70
CA LYS A 40 -6.06 15.30 -1.95
C LYS A 40 -5.45 13.92 -1.81
N HIS A 41 -6.25 12.89 -2.09
CA HIS A 41 -5.76 11.51 -2.11
C HIS A 41 -4.98 11.26 -3.42
N PRO A 42 -3.82 10.59 -3.35
CA PRO A 42 -3.11 10.21 -4.56
C PRO A 42 -3.88 9.14 -5.33
N VAL A 43 -3.88 9.27 -6.66
CA VAL A 43 -4.50 8.31 -7.58
C VAL A 43 -3.39 7.56 -8.31
N PHE A 44 -3.41 6.23 -8.22
CA PHE A 44 -2.40 5.36 -8.82
C PHE A 44 -3.02 4.47 -9.89
N PRO A 45 -2.39 4.29 -11.07
CA PRO A 45 -2.79 3.25 -12.01
C PRO A 45 -2.79 1.87 -11.35
N VAL A 46 -3.80 1.04 -11.64
CA VAL A 46 -3.92 -0.33 -11.09
C VAL A 46 -2.69 -1.20 -11.37
N SER A 47 -1.93 -0.90 -12.41
CA SER A 47 -0.68 -1.59 -12.75
C SER A 47 0.46 -1.34 -11.75
N LEU A 48 0.42 -0.23 -11.03
CA LEU A 48 1.40 0.14 -9.99
C LEU A 48 0.98 -0.33 -8.60
N VAL A 49 -0.23 -0.88 -8.49
CA VAL A 49 -0.86 -1.31 -7.24
C VAL A 49 -0.88 -2.82 -7.16
N LYS A 50 -0.45 -3.38 -6.04
CA LYS A 50 -0.53 -4.81 -5.74
C LYS A 50 -1.45 -5.03 -4.54
N PRO A 51 -2.24 -6.12 -4.52
CA PRO A 51 -2.99 -6.50 -3.33
C PRO A 51 -2.05 -6.64 -2.13
N TYR A 52 -2.43 -6.05 -0.99
CA TYR A 52 -1.72 -6.29 0.25
C TYR A 52 -2.13 -7.66 0.80
N LEU A 53 -1.22 -8.62 0.76
CA LEU A 53 -1.40 -9.89 1.45
C LEU A 53 -0.93 -9.72 2.89
N GLN A 54 -1.86 -9.84 3.83
CA GLN A 54 -1.51 -9.84 5.24
C GLN A 54 -0.54 -11.00 5.49
N THR A 55 0.55 -10.70 6.18
CA THR A 55 1.52 -11.74 6.55
C THR A 55 0.88 -12.64 7.59
N GLU A 56 0.72 -13.92 7.25
CA GLU A 56 0.38 -14.95 8.23
C GLU A 56 1.67 -15.41 8.91
N GLU A 57 1.80 -15.12 10.21
CA GLU A 57 2.99 -15.47 11.00
C GLU A 57 3.22 -17.00 11.01
N ASP A 58 2.13 -17.77 11.04
CA ASP A 58 2.16 -19.24 11.07
C ASP A 58 2.80 -19.86 9.81
N LYS A 59 2.67 -19.18 8.67
CA LYS A 59 3.16 -19.66 7.37
C LYS A 59 4.61 -19.28 7.10
N PHE A 60 5.14 -18.28 7.81
CA PHE A 60 6.49 -17.76 7.61
C PHE A 60 7.19 -17.51 8.97
N PRO A 61 7.45 -18.57 9.76
CA PRO A 61 7.98 -18.44 11.12
C PRO A 61 9.40 -17.86 11.18
N SER A 62 10.17 -17.96 10.09
CA SER A 62 11.54 -17.42 10.02
C SER A 62 11.62 -15.93 9.69
N ARG A 63 10.48 -15.24 9.58
CA ARG A 63 10.46 -13.80 9.27
C ARG A 63 10.89 -13.02 10.52
N LYS A 64 11.97 -12.23 10.39
CA LYS A 64 12.40 -11.33 11.46
C LYS A 64 11.25 -10.36 11.76
N LYS A 65 10.73 -10.37 13.00
CA LYS A 65 9.78 -9.36 13.44
C LYS A 65 10.48 -8.00 13.35
N ASN A 66 9.82 -7.00 12.76
CA ASN A 66 10.33 -5.64 12.84
C ASN A 66 10.49 -5.29 14.32
N PRO A 67 11.60 -4.65 14.72
CA PRO A 67 11.78 -4.27 16.11
C PRO A 67 10.58 -3.42 16.54
N THR A 68 10.04 -3.72 17.72
CA THR A 68 8.97 -2.93 18.31
C THR A 68 9.45 -1.48 18.37
N PRO A 69 8.69 -0.49 17.87
CA PRO A 69 9.05 0.91 18.01
C PRO A 69 9.32 1.22 19.50
N PRO A 70 10.38 1.97 19.83
CA PRO A 70 10.66 2.35 21.21
C PRO A 70 9.46 3.11 21.79
N GLU A 71 9.12 2.80 23.03
CA GLU A 71 8.04 3.46 23.76
C GLU A 71 8.39 4.95 23.90
N ILE A 72 7.54 5.83 23.35
CA ILE A 72 7.73 7.27 23.47
C ILE A 72 7.32 7.64 24.89
N VAL A 73 8.30 7.88 25.75
CA VAL A 73 8.05 8.48 27.06
C VAL A 73 7.80 9.97 26.84
N GLU A 74 6.55 10.43 27.02
CA GLU A 74 6.27 11.86 27.12
C GLU A 74 6.93 12.39 28.40
N VAL A 75 7.85 13.37 28.24
CA VAL A 75 8.60 14.03 29.33
C VAL A 75 7.90 15.32 29.72
#